data_AF-A0A7S0WMA9-F1
#
_entry.id   AF-A0A7S0WMA9-F1
#
_cell.length_a   1.000
_cell.length_b   1.000
_cell.length_c   1.000
_cell.angle_alpha   90.00
_cell.angle_beta   90.00
_cell.angle_gamma   90.00
#
_symmetry.space_group_name_H-M   'P 1'
#
loop_
_entity.id
_entity.type
_entity.pdbx_description
1 polymer ?
#
loop_
_entity_poly.entity_id
_entity_poly.type
_entity_poly.pdbx_seq_one_letter_code
_entity_poly.pdbx_strand_id
1 'polypeptide(L)'
;MAAWATGMQAGMQAGGAAAVPASAAINEFWGKLRDAGISEDGFLQLAPDTYFLGDPLNGSCLFVREPYRKVVEQVLHLWSQGITKLVITGSPGIGKSVFGWYLIWVVRQQGDGCPNAIVLDQGPDDVVFCFLRDGRVLKATSRAAFEQYTSDACTWLIVDGHKPPLKAAAKTILITSPDRTIWWQFHKERGATVRYMPAWNMAELEAC
;
A
#
# COMPACT_ATOMS: atom_id res chain seq x y z
N MET A 1 -21.49 -18.55 57.25
CA MET A 1 -20.11 -19.06 57.04
C MET A 1 -20.10 -19.75 55.68
N ALA A 2 -19.29 -19.44 54.68
CA ALA A 2 -18.21 -18.48 54.54
C ALA A 2 -18.03 -18.17 53.04
N ALA A 3 -17.41 -17.02 52.79
CA ALA A 3 -16.97 -16.48 51.51
C ALA A 3 -16.28 -17.50 50.58
N TRP A 4 -16.53 -17.38 49.28
CA TRP A 4 -15.52 -17.66 48.27
C TRP A 4 -15.41 -16.47 47.32
N ALA A 5 -14.19 -15.96 47.26
CA ALA A 5 -13.79 -14.72 46.67
C ALA A 5 -13.65 -14.80 45.14
N THR A 6 -14.00 -13.68 44.52
CA THR A 6 -13.41 -13.08 43.33
C THR A 6 -12.00 -13.58 42.99
N GLY A 7 -11.82 -14.06 41.75
CA GLY A 7 -10.54 -14.41 41.15
C GLY A 7 -10.45 -13.94 39.71
N MET A 8 -10.08 -12.67 39.54
CA MET A 8 -9.33 -12.05 38.43
C MET A 8 -9.47 -12.68 37.04
N GLN A 9 -10.34 -12.10 36.20
CA GLN A 9 -10.05 -12.02 34.77
C GLN A 9 -8.89 -11.03 34.61
N ALA A 10 -7.67 -11.56 34.44
CA ALA A 10 -6.58 -10.81 33.86
C ALA A 10 -6.99 -10.45 32.44
N GLY A 11 -7.57 -9.27 32.27
CA GLY A 11 -7.66 -8.61 30.98
C GLY A 11 -6.23 -8.41 30.50
N MET A 12 -5.79 -9.30 29.61
CA MET A 12 -4.63 -9.07 28.77
C MET A 12 -4.97 -7.83 27.95
N GLN A 13 -4.55 -6.66 28.42
CA GLN A 13 -4.50 -5.48 27.58
C GLN A 13 -3.56 -5.84 26.44
N ALA A 14 -4.13 -6.12 25.28
CA ALA A 14 -3.39 -6.03 24.03
C ALA A 14 -2.85 -4.60 24.00
N GLY A 15 -1.55 -4.45 24.21
CA GLY A 15 -0.86 -3.19 23.96
C GLY A 15 -1.14 -2.84 22.51
N GLY A 16 -2.09 -1.94 22.27
CA GLY A 16 -2.44 -1.52 20.93
C GLY A 16 -1.18 -0.96 20.29
N ALA A 17 -0.79 -1.49 19.14
CA ALA A 17 0.31 -0.95 18.35
C ALA A 17 -0.05 0.52 18.05
N ALA A 18 0.56 1.45 18.77
CA ALA A 18 0.30 2.87 18.56
C ALA A 18 1.03 3.31 17.28
N ALA A 19 0.37 4.11 16.46
CA ALA A 19 1.03 4.77 15.35
C ALA A 19 2.03 5.80 15.89
N VAL A 20 3.27 5.75 15.43
CA VAL A 20 4.34 6.68 15.78
C VAL A 20 4.84 7.40 14.53
N PRO A 21 5.50 8.57 14.64
CA PRO A 21 6.16 9.19 13.50
C PRO A 21 7.17 8.24 12.84
N ALA A 22 7.22 8.24 11.50
CA ALA A 22 8.21 7.49 10.74
C ALA A 22 9.61 8.11 10.86
N SER A 23 10.64 7.42 10.35
CA SER A 23 12.02 7.93 10.36
C SER A 23 12.18 9.18 9.50
N ALA A 24 13.28 9.91 9.69
CA ALA A 24 13.62 11.05 8.84
C ALA A 24 13.70 10.67 7.36
N ALA A 25 14.33 9.54 7.03
CA ALA A 25 14.46 9.04 5.66
C ALA A 25 13.10 8.76 4.99
N ILE A 26 12.12 8.21 5.72
CA ILE A 26 10.77 7.98 5.18
C ILE A 26 10.02 9.30 4.95
N ASN A 27 10.15 10.26 5.88
CA ASN A 27 9.54 11.58 5.72
C ASN A 27 10.17 12.35 4.55
N GLU A 28 11.49 12.23 4.38
CA GLU A 28 12.23 12.79 3.25
C GLU A 28 11.77 12.18 1.92
N PHE A 29 11.65 10.84 1.86
CA PHE A 29 11.06 10.15 0.71
C PHE A 29 9.68 10.72 0.37
N TRP A 30 8.75 10.79 1.33
CA TRP A 30 7.39 11.26 1.07
C TRP A 30 7.32 12.75 0.66
N GLY A 31 8.16 13.57 1.30
CA GLY A 31 8.27 14.99 0.98
C GLY A 31 8.73 15.22 -0.45
N LYS A 32 9.84 14.57 -0.84
CA LYS A 32 10.47 14.71 -2.15
C LYS A 32 9.78 13.93 -3.27
N LEU A 33 8.94 12.94 -2.95
CA LEU A 33 8.24 12.13 -3.96
C LEU A 33 7.36 12.96 -4.90
N ARG A 34 6.84 14.11 -4.43
CA ARG A 34 6.04 15.04 -5.25
C ARG A 34 6.82 15.57 -6.46
N ASP A 35 8.12 15.78 -6.28
CA ASP A 35 8.99 16.37 -7.29
C ASP A 35 9.67 15.30 -8.16
N ALA A 36 9.43 14.02 -7.87
CA ALA A 36 9.92 12.90 -8.66
C ALA A 36 9.21 12.84 -10.02
N GLY A 37 9.98 12.55 -11.06
CA GLY A 37 9.52 12.47 -12.45
C GLY A 37 9.94 11.17 -13.13
N ILE A 38 9.29 10.88 -14.25
CA ILE A 38 9.68 9.77 -15.13
C ILE A 38 10.65 10.32 -16.17
N SER A 39 11.84 9.74 -16.28
CA SER A 39 12.83 10.07 -17.30
C SER A 39 12.38 9.67 -18.70
N GLU A 40 13.08 10.17 -19.73
CA GLU A 40 12.85 9.76 -21.12
C GLU A 40 13.00 8.24 -21.32
N ASP A 41 13.93 7.63 -20.59
CA ASP A 41 14.16 6.17 -20.57
C ASP A 41 13.09 5.37 -19.79
N GLY A 42 12.07 6.04 -19.25
CA GLY A 42 10.94 5.39 -18.59
C GLY A 42 11.15 5.05 -17.12
N PHE A 43 12.18 5.60 -16.47
CA PHE A 43 12.44 5.38 -15.05
C PHE A 43 11.83 6.49 -14.19
N LEU A 44 11.04 6.13 -13.19
CA LEU A 44 10.70 7.06 -12.12
C LEU A 44 11.94 7.26 -11.26
N GLN A 45 12.45 8.49 -11.18
CA GLN A 45 13.66 8.85 -10.45
C GLN A 45 13.32 9.69 -9.22
N LEU A 46 13.83 9.26 -8.06
CA LEU A 46 13.79 10.04 -6.83
C LEU A 46 14.91 11.08 -6.84
N ALA A 47 14.78 12.10 -6.00
CA ALA A 47 15.84 13.07 -5.77
C ALA A 47 17.12 12.40 -5.21
N PRO A 48 18.30 13.03 -5.37
CA PRO A 48 19.54 12.53 -4.78
C PRO A 48 19.40 12.18 -3.30
N ASP A 49 20.09 11.11 -2.90
CA ASP A 49 20.12 10.56 -1.54
C ASP A 49 18.76 10.18 -0.96
N THR A 50 17.75 10.01 -1.83
CA THR A 50 16.40 9.59 -1.46
C THR A 50 16.11 8.21 -2.02
N TYR A 51 15.54 7.34 -1.19
CA TYR A 51 15.29 5.95 -1.53
C TYR A 51 13.83 5.59 -1.29
N PHE A 52 13.30 4.62 -2.04
CA PHE A 52 11.93 4.17 -1.87
C PHE A 52 11.70 3.68 -0.44
N LEU A 53 10.67 4.23 0.20
CA LEU A 53 10.35 3.96 1.62
C LEU A 53 11.50 4.25 2.59
N GLY A 54 12.44 5.12 2.21
CA GLY A 54 13.57 5.53 3.05
C GLY A 54 14.63 4.44 3.29
N ASP A 55 14.65 3.37 2.48
CA ASP A 55 15.63 2.28 2.59
C ASP A 55 16.52 2.20 1.34
N PRO A 56 17.85 2.38 1.48
CA PRO A 56 18.81 2.23 0.37
C PRO A 56 18.70 0.92 -0.41
N LEU A 57 18.28 -0.17 0.23
CA LEU A 57 18.10 -1.47 -0.43
C LEU A 57 16.97 -1.47 -1.46
N ASN A 58 16.00 -0.55 -1.35
CA ASN A 58 14.93 -0.40 -2.30
C ASN A 58 15.33 0.44 -3.54
N GLY A 59 16.51 1.06 -3.51
CA GLY A 59 17.00 1.92 -4.59
C GLY A 59 16.31 3.28 -4.69
N SER A 60 16.78 4.09 -5.64
CA SER A 60 16.33 5.47 -5.89
C SER A 60 15.62 5.66 -7.24
N CYS A 61 15.48 4.58 -8.03
CA CYS A 61 14.72 4.59 -9.27
C CYS A 61 13.93 3.29 -9.45
N LEU A 62 12.85 3.35 -10.21
CA LEU A 62 12.12 2.16 -10.67
C LEU A 62 11.75 2.31 -12.14
N PHE A 63 11.76 1.21 -12.88
CA PHE A 63 11.32 1.18 -14.27
C PHE A 63 9.78 1.19 -14.35
N VAL A 64 9.20 2.18 -15.02
CA VAL A 64 7.75 2.31 -15.15
C VAL A 64 7.27 1.52 -16.37
N ARG A 65 6.91 0.28 -16.11
CA ARG A 65 6.36 -0.65 -17.10
C ARG A 65 5.06 -0.12 -17.70
N GLU A 66 4.84 -0.36 -18.99
CA GLU A 66 3.59 -0.03 -19.68
C GLU A 66 2.35 -0.68 -19.01
N PRO A 67 2.43 -1.95 -18.57
CA PRO A 67 1.41 -2.56 -17.72
C PRO A 67 1.07 -1.78 -16.45
N TYR A 68 2.02 -1.10 -15.80
CA TYR A 68 1.72 -0.31 -14.60
C TYR A 68 0.75 0.83 -14.93
N ARG A 69 0.99 1.55 -16.03
CA ARG A 69 0.15 2.65 -16.50
C ARG A 69 -1.27 2.17 -16.79
N LYS A 70 -1.41 1.09 -17.57
CA LYS A 70 -2.71 0.49 -17.88
C LYS A 70 -3.47 0.03 -16.63
N VAL A 71 -2.78 -0.62 -15.68
CA VAL A 71 -3.43 -1.08 -14.44
C VAL A 71 -3.88 0.12 -13.59
N VAL A 72 -3.10 1.21 -13.51
CA VAL A 72 -3.51 2.45 -12.84
C VAL A 72 -4.76 3.05 -13.49
N GLU A 73 -4.79 3.17 -14.81
CA GLU A 73 -5.97 3.68 -15.54
C GLU A 73 -7.22 2.84 -15.22
N GLN A 74 -7.07 1.51 -15.21
CA GLN A 74 -8.15 0.61 -14.84
C GLN A 74 -8.59 0.80 -13.39
N VAL A 75 -7.65 0.91 -12.45
CA VAL A 75 -7.93 1.15 -11.03
C VAL A 75 -8.77 2.43 -10.85
N LEU A 76 -8.32 3.53 -11.45
CA LEU A 76 -9.01 4.83 -11.38
C LEU A 76 -10.40 4.76 -12.04
N HIS A 77 -10.50 4.12 -13.20
CA HIS A 77 -11.77 3.92 -13.89
C HIS A 77 -12.75 3.11 -13.02
N LEU A 78 -12.33 1.98 -12.45
CA LEU A 78 -13.19 1.13 -11.64
C LEU A 78 -13.67 1.86 -10.38
N TRP A 79 -12.82 2.66 -9.76
CA TRP A 79 -13.23 3.51 -8.63
C TRP A 79 -14.26 4.56 -9.01
N SER A 80 -14.18 5.15 -10.22
CA SER A 80 -15.22 6.06 -10.72
C SER A 80 -16.58 5.37 -10.88
N GLN A 81 -16.59 4.04 -11.08
CA GLN A 81 -17.78 3.21 -11.18
C GLN A 81 -18.27 2.66 -9.82
N GLY A 82 -17.67 3.09 -8.71
CA GLY A 82 -18.04 2.66 -7.36
C GLY A 82 -17.52 1.28 -6.94
N ILE A 83 -16.67 0.65 -7.75
CA ILE A 83 -15.92 -0.56 -7.33
C ILE A 83 -14.79 -0.06 -6.42
N THR A 84 -14.69 -0.50 -5.18
CA THR A 84 -13.69 0.03 -4.23
C THR A 84 -12.65 -1.00 -3.80
N LYS A 85 -12.82 -2.26 -4.18
CA LYS A 85 -11.96 -3.39 -3.79
C LYS A 85 -11.33 -4.00 -5.04
N LEU A 86 -10.00 -4.05 -5.09
CA LEU A 86 -9.26 -4.53 -6.25
C LEU A 86 -8.20 -5.53 -5.84
N VAL A 87 -8.11 -6.64 -6.55
CA VAL A 87 -7.00 -7.59 -6.45
C VAL A 87 -6.15 -7.47 -7.70
N ILE A 88 -4.88 -7.12 -7.53
CA ILE A 88 -3.88 -7.13 -8.59
C ILE A 88 -2.97 -8.32 -8.35
N THR A 89 -3.06 -9.32 -9.22
CA THR A 89 -2.30 -10.58 -9.09
C THR A 89 -1.49 -10.90 -10.33
N GLY A 90 -0.62 -11.91 -10.23
CA GLY A 90 0.25 -12.35 -11.31
C GLY A 90 1.46 -13.12 -10.78
N SER A 91 2.21 -13.75 -11.69
CA SER A 91 3.34 -14.62 -11.35
C SER A 91 4.34 -13.97 -10.39
N PRO A 92 4.99 -14.72 -9.49
CA PRO A 92 6.07 -14.19 -8.66
C PRO A 92 7.18 -13.52 -9.51
N GLY A 93 7.82 -12.47 -8.97
CA GLY A 93 8.94 -11.80 -9.64
C GLY A 93 8.59 -10.77 -10.73
N ILE A 94 7.32 -10.60 -11.10
CA ILE A 94 6.94 -9.65 -12.18
C ILE A 94 6.91 -8.16 -11.75
N GLY A 95 7.39 -7.81 -10.56
CA GLY A 95 7.38 -6.42 -10.07
C GLY A 95 6.05 -5.92 -9.50
N LYS A 96 5.27 -6.77 -8.82
CA LYS A 96 4.00 -6.38 -8.19
C LYS A 96 4.19 -5.41 -7.00
N SER A 97 5.16 -5.66 -6.13
CA SER A 97 5.45 -4.76 -5.00
C SER A 97 5.93 -3.38 -5.48
N VAL A 98 6.77 -3.35 -6.52
CA VAL A 98 7.22 -2.11 -7.19
C VAL A 98 6.04 -1.34 -7.77
N PHE A 99 5.03 -2.02 -8.33
CA PHE A 99 3.79 -1.36 -8.74
C PHE A 99 3.05 -0.68 -7.58
N GLY A 100 3.09 -1.26 -6.37
CA GLY A 100 2.56 -0.61 -5.16
C GLY A 100 3.26 0.71 -4.85
N TRP A 101 4.58 0.79 -5.05
CA TRP A 101 5.33 2.04 -4.87
C TRP A 101 5.04 3.05 -5.97
N TYR A 102 4.92 2.58 -7.22
CA TYR A 102 4.48 3.41 -8.34
C TYR A 102 3.08 4.00 -8.10
N LEU A 103 2.15 3.23 -7.52
CA LEU A 103 0.83 3.73 -7.12
C LEU A 103 0.94 4.88 -6.11
N ILE A 104 1.80 4.77 -5.10
CA ILE A 104 2.02 5.85 -4.12
C ILE A 104 2.47 7.13 -4.82
N TRP A 105 3.40 7.03 -5.78
CA TRP A 105 3.82 8.17 -6.58
C TRP A 105 2.68 8.75 -7.41
N VAL A 106 1.94 7.92 -8.18
CA VAL A 106 0.79 8.38 -8.98
C VAL A 106 -0.20 9.17 -8.12
N VAL A 107 -0.49 8.66 -6.92
CA VAL A 107 -1.38 9.33 -5.98
C VAL A 107 -0.82 10.68 -5.53
N ARG A 108 0.48 10.70 -5.19
CA ARG A 108 1.17 11.92 -4.75
C ARG A 108 1.17 13.00 -5.83
N GLN A 109 1.23 12.62 -7.10
CA GLN A 109 1.17 13.55 -8.23
C GLN A 109 -0.20 14.21 -8.43
N GLN A 110 -1.26 13.70 -7.80
CA GLN A 110 -2.60 14.32 -7.91
C GLN A 110 -2.74 15.62 -7.13
N GLY A 111 -1.73 16.02 -6.34
CA GLY A 111 -1.75 17.27 -5.58
C GLY A 111 -2.96 17.36 -4.65
N ASP A 112 -3.80 18.38 -4.84
CA ASP A 112 -5.01 18.59 -4.04
C ASP A 112 -6.10 17.52 -4.27
N GLY A 113 -6.01 16.77 -5.37
CA GLY A 113 -6.85 15.60 -5.66
C GLY A 113 -6.42 14.32 -4.93
N CYS A 114 -5.25 14.31 -4.27
CA CYS A 114 -4.74 13.18 -3.49
C CYS A 114 -5.75 12.78 -2.39
N PRO A 115 -5.91 11.49 -2.02
CA PRO A 115 -6.60 11.08 -0.80
C PRO A 115 -6.03 11.75 0.46
N ASN A 116 -6.79 11.69 1.55
CA ASN A 116 -6.34 12.20 2.86
C ASN A 116 -5.13 11.41 3.38
N ALA A 117 -5.13 10.11 3.13
CA ALA A 117 -4.08 9.19 3.52
C ALA A 117 -3.89 8.08 2.49
N ILE A 118 -2.67 7.57 2.43
CA ILE A 118 -2.33 6.30 1.79
C ILE A 118 -1.78 5.39 2.88
N VAL A 119 -2.46 4.27 3.16
CA VAL A 119 -1.98 3.24 4.08
C VAL A 119 -1.33 2.15 3.24
N LEU A 120 -0.02 1.98 3.39
CA LEU A 120 0.74 0.89 2.80
C LEU A 120 0.98 -0.18 3.88
N ASP A 121 0.33 -1.32 3.70
CA ASP A 121 0.38 -2.48 4.58
C ASP A 121 1.22 -3.57 3.93
N GLN A 122 2.51 -3.62 4.28
CA GLN A 122 3.46 -4.61 3.76
C GLN A 122 3.51 -5.79 4.74
N GLY A 123 3.18 -7.00 4.28
CA GLY A 123 3.32 -8.19 5.14
C GLY A 123 4.79 -8.59 5.33
N PRO A 124 5.07 -9.75 5.94
CA PRO A 124 4.81 -10.09 7.33
C PRO A 124 5.77 -9.42 8.34
N ASP A 125 6.60 -8.45 7.91
CA ASP A 125 7.49 -7.69 8.81
C ASP A 125 6.75 -6.66 9.68
N ASP A 126 5.41 -6.72 9.67
CA ASP A 126 4.47 -5.94 10.47
C ASP A 126 4.55 -4.41 10.26
N VAL A 127 5.41 -3.89 9.39
CA VAL A 127 5.49 -2.43 9.18
C VAL A 127 4.38 -1.94 8.26
N VAL A 128 3.51 -1.13 8.84
CA VAL A 128 2.47 -0.40 8.11
C VAL A 128 2.82 1.08 8.11
N PHE A 129 2.87 1.69 6.94
CA PHE A 129 3.06 3.13 6.77
C PHE A 129 1.74 3.83 6.45
N CYS A 130 1.54 5.02 7.01
CA CYS A 130 0.43 5.90 6.65
C CYS A 130 1.01 7.24 6.19
N PHE A 131 0.95 7.48 4.88
CA PHE A 131 1.40 8.71 4.22
C PHE A 131 0.24 9.71 4.21
N LEU A 132 0.38 10.81 4.95
CA LEU A 132 -0.65 11.82 5.08
C LEU A 132 -0.46 12.93 4.05
N ARG A 133 -1.59 13.46 3.54
CA ARG A 133 -1.58 14.54 2.53
C ARG A 133 -0.75 15.75 2.96
N ASP A 134 -0.77 16.07 4.25
CA ASP A 134 -0.06 17.19 4.89
C ASP A 134 1.48 17.03 4.96
N GLY A 135 2.02 15.92 4.46
CA GLY A 135 3.46 15.67 4.39
C GLY A 135 4.01 14.85 5.55
N ARG A 136 3.20 14.50 6.56
CA ARG A 136 3.62 13.60 7.64
C ARG A 136 3.55 12.14 7.22
N VAL A 137 4.43 11.31 7.78
CA VAL A 137 4.32 9.85 7.69
C VAL A 137 4.29 9.23 9.07
N LEU A 138 3.31 8.37 9.29
CA LEU A 138 3.18 7.54 10.49
C LEU A 138 3.57 6.10 10.17
N LYS A 139 4.08 5.37 11.16
CA LYS A 139 4.36 3.94 11.09
C LYS A 139 3.81 3.20 12.30
N ALA A 140 3.46 1.94 12.12
CA ALA A 140 3.10 1.03 13.21
C ALA A 140 3.48 -0.40 12.86
N THR A 141 3.50 -1.28 13.86
CA THR A 141 3.68 -2.73 13.69
C THR A 141 2.36 -3.47 13.40
N SER A 142 1.28 -2.74 13.10
CA SER A 142 -0.02 -3.33 12.81
C SER A 142 -0.93 -2.34 12.11
N ARG A 143 -1.68 -2.82 11.12
CA ARG A 143 -2.75 -2.05 10.49
C ARG A 143 -3.82 -1.57 11.48
N ALA A 144 -4.01 -2.27 12.61
CA ALA A 144 -4.97 -1.86 13.64
C ALA A 144 -4.71 -0.44 14.17
N ALA A 145 -3.45 0.00 14.19
CA ALA A 145 -3.05 1.37 14.53
C ALA A 145 -3.66 2.45 13.61
N PHE A 146 -4.13 2.05 12.43
CA PHE A 146 -4.60 2.91 11.36
C PHE A 146 -6.09 2.70 11.06
N GLU A 147 -6.85 2.12 11.99
CA GLU A 147 -8.29 1.85 11.82
C GLU A 147 -9.07 3.11 11.38
N GLN A 148 -8.75 4.26 11.97
CA GLN A 148 -9.33 5.57 11.62
C GLN A 148 -9.15 5.95 10.15
N TYR A 149 -8.02 5.56 9.52
CA TYR A 149 -7.77 5.81 8.10
C TYR A 149 -8.42 4.75 7.22
N THR A 150 -8.39 3.47 7.64
CA THR A 150 -9.04 2.39 6.88
C THR A 150 -10.57 2.48 6.90
N SER A 151 -11.13 3.23 7.85
CA SER A 151 -12.56 3.56 7.95
C SER A 151 -12.94 4.84 7.18
N ASP A 152 -11.98 5.53 6.56
CA ASP A 152 -12.20 6.71 5.71
C ASP A 152 -12.24 6.32 4.23
N ALA A 153 -13.35 6.60 3.53
CA ALA A 153 -13.51 6.36 2.10
C ALA A 153 -12.60 7.25 1.23
N CYS A 154 -12.05 8.34 1.80
CA CYS A 154 -11.04 9.20 1.20
C CYS A 154 -9.61 8.70 1.44
N THR A 155 -9.42 7.47 1.93
CA THR A 155 -8.12 6.80 2.07
C THR A 155 -7.94 5.73 0.99
N TRP A 156 -6.69 5.58 0.53
CA TRP A 156 -6.28 4.41 -0.24
C TRP A 156 -5.54 3.43 0.67
N LEU A 157 -5.96 2.18 0.69
CA LEU A 157 -5.30 1.09 1.40
C LEU A 157 -4.64 0.17 0.37
N ILE A 158 -3.31 0.14 0.38
CA ILE A 158 -2.50 -0.75 -0.46
C ILE A 158 -1.98 -1.86 0.44
N VAL A 159 -2.41 -3.10 0.18
CA VAL A 159 -1.98 -4.28 0.93
C VAL A 159 -1.08 -5.13 0.05
N ASP A 160 0.13 -5.42 0.48
CA ASP A 160 1.10 -6.22 -0.28
C ASP A 160 1.35 -7.58 0.37
N GLY A 161 1.10 -8.64 -0.40
CA GLY A 161 1.52 -10.00 -0.09
C GLY A 161 0.74 -10.72 1.01
N HIS A 162 -0.28 -10.12 1.62
CA HIS A 162 -1.02 -10.74 2.71
C HIS A 162 -2.51 -10.32 2.77
N LYS A 163 -3.25 -10.85 3.75
CA LYS A 163 -4.72 -10.72 3.81
C LYS A 163 -5.16 -9.27 4.09
N PRO A 164 -5.94 -8.64 3.19
CA PRO A 164 -6.52 -7.32 3.43
C PRO A 164 -7.67 -7.41 4.45
N PRO A 165 -8.09 -6.29 5.05
CA PRO A 165 -9.29 -6.27 5.87
C PRO A 165 -10.53 -6.42 4.98
N LEU A 166 -11.49 -7.25 5.39
CA LEU A 166 -12.71 -7.46 4.60
C LEU A 166 -13.66 -6.26 4.64
N LYS A 167 -13.65 -5.52 5.75
CA LYS A 167 -14.62 -4.46 6.08
C LYS A 167 -14.05 -3.03 6.07
N ALA A 168 -12.96 -2.76 5.37
CA ALA A 168 -12.47 -1.39 5.21
C ALA A 168 -13.43 -0.56 4.33
N ALA A 169 -13.66 0.70 4.73
CA ALA A 169 -14.36 1.68 3.91
C ALA A 169 -13.40 2.34 2.88
N ALA A 170 -12.11 2.35 3.18
CA ALA A 170 -11.05 2.82 2.28
C ALA A 170 -11.05 2.05 0.95
N LYS A 171 -10.69 2.75 -0.13
CA LYS A 171 -10.45 2.13 -1.44
C LYS A 171 -9.25 1.21 -1.30
N THR A 172 -9.45 -0.09 -1.49
CA THR A 172 -8.47 -1.11 -1.15
C THR A 172 -7.93 -1.80 -2.39
N ILE A 173 -6.61 -1.80 -2.54
CA ILE A 173 -5.87 -2.56 -3.55
C ILE A 173 -5.06 -3.63 -2.83
N LEU A 174 -5.40 -4.90 -3.06
CA LEU A 174 -4.58 -6.03 -2.69
C LEU A 174 -3.63 -6.37 -3.84
N ILE A 175 -2.34 -6.27 -3.59
CA ILE A 175 -1.27 -6.70 -4.48
C ILE A 175 -0.76 -8.05 -3.96
N THR A 176 -0.85 -9.11 -4.76
CA THR A 176 -0.48 -10.46 -4.26
C THR A 176 -0.10 -11.44 -5.36
N SER A 177 0.57 -12.52 -5.01
CA SER A 177 0.80 -13.67 -5.90
C SER A 177 -0.55 -14.37 -6.23
N PRO A 178 -0.60 -15.36 -7.15
CA PRO A 178 -1.87 -16.04 -7.46
C PRO A 178 -2.35 -16.98 -6.35
N ASP A 179 -1.79 -16.91 -5.14
CA ASP A 179 -2.21 -17.69 -3.99
C ASP A 179 -3.62 -17.32 -3.53
N ARG A 180 -4.58 -18.20 -3.83
CA ARG A 180 -5.98 -18.04 -3.49
C ARG A 180 -6.23 -17.94 -1.98
N THR A 181 -5.34 -18.46 -1.12
CA THR A 181 -5.53 -18.39 0.34
C THR A 181 -5.50 -16.95 0.87
N ILE A 182 -4.88 -16.04 0.11
CA ILE A 182 -4.73 -14.63 0.47
C ILE A 182 -5.94 -13.81 -0.01
N TRP A 183 -6.28 -13.91 -1.30
CA TRP A 183 -7.23 -12.98 -1.93
C TRP A 183 -8.66 -13.50 -2.05
N TRP A 184 -8.90 -14.80 -1.93
CA TRP A 184 -10.20 -15.39 -2.30
C TRP A 184 -11.38 -14.85 -1.48
N GLN A 185 -11.20 -14.68 -0.17
CA GLN A 185 -12.26 -14.12 0.67
C GLN A 185 -12.51 -12.65 0.37
N PHE A 186 -11.44 -11.88 0.12
CA PHE A 186 -11.55 -10.48 -0.25
C PHE A 186 -12.25 -10.28 -1.60
N HIS A 187 -12.04 -11.17 -2.57
CA HIS A 187 -12.74 -11.11 -3.86
C HIS A 187 -14.24 -11.40 -3.78
N LYS A 188 -14.71 -12.14 -2.76
CA LYS A 188 -16.14 -12.38 -2.56
C LYS A 188 -16.89 -11.15 -2.06
N GLU A 189 -16.17 -10.15 -1.56
CA GLU A 189 -16.78 -8.92 -1.08
C GLU A 189 -17.49 -8.18 -2.21
N ARG A 190 -18.60 -7.51 -1.87
CA ARG A 190 -19.34 -6.69 -2.83
C ARG A 190 -18.42 -5.59 -3.38
N GLY A 191 -18.42 -5.43 -4.70
CA GLY A 191 -17.59 -4.41 -5.36
C GLY A 191 -16.10 -4.77 -5.41
N ALA A 192 -15.76 -6.07 -5.31
CA ALA A 192 -14.41 -6.56 -5.55
C ALA A 192 -14.21 -7.10 -6.97
N THR A 193 -13.05 -6.82 -7.57
CA THR A 193 -12.69 -7.40 -8.87
C THR A 193 -11.19 -7.73 -8.93
N VAL A 194 -10.82 -8.65 -9.83
CA VAL A 194 -9.44 -9.13 -10.00
C VAL A 194 -8.88 -8.64 -11.33
N ARG A 195 -7.63 -8.20 -11.33
CA ARG A 195 -6.84 -7.90 -12.53
C ARG A 195 -5.52 -8.65 -12.48
N TYR A 196 -5.05 -9.07 -13.64
CA TYR A 196 -3.80 -9.78 -13.80
C TYR A 196 -2.75 -8.83 -14.38
N MET A 197 -1.63 -8.70 -13.69
CA MET A 197 -0.47 -8.00 -14.19
C MET A 197 0.32 -8.95 -15.11
N PRO A 198 0.61 -8.55 -16.34
CA PRO A 198 1.37 -9.38 -17.28
C PRO A 198 2.83 -9.52 -16.85
N ALA A 199 3.45 -10.62 -17.28
CA ALA A 199 4.88 -10.86 -17.12
C ALA A 199 5.73 -9.83 -17.87
N TRP A 200 7.01 -9.79 -17.54
CA TRP A 200 8.00 -9.00 -18.27
C TRP A 200 8.05 -9.44 -19.74
N ASN A 201 8.13 -8.47 -20.65
CA ASN A 201 8.50 -8.75 -22.03
C ASN A 201 10.01 -8.54 -22.23
N MET A 202 10.56 -9.07 -23.33
CA MET A 202 12.00 -9.01 -23.59
C MET A 202 12.54 -7.58 -23.67
N ALA A 203 11.81 -6.65 -24.29
CA ALA A 203 12.23 -5.26 -24.38
C ALA A 203 12.28 -4.57 -23.01
N GLU A 204 11.36 -4.89 -22.10
CA GLU A 204 11.40 -4.39 -20.73
C GLU A 204 12.61 -4.95 -19.96
N LEU A 205 12.99 -6.22 -20.20
CA LEU A 205 14.15 -6.85 -19.56
C LEU A 205 15.48 -6.28 -20.09
N GLU A 206 15.55 -5.96 -21.38
CA GLU A 206 16.73 -5.34 -22.00
C GLU A 206 16.93 -3.88 -21.57
N ALA A 207 15.87 -3.21 -21.15
CA ALA A 207 15.91 -1.82 -20.67
C ALA A 207 16.33 -1.69 -19.19
N CYS A 208 16.27 -2.77 -18.41
CA CYS A 208 16.61 -2.80 -16.98
C CYS A 208 18.03 -3.33 -16.76
#